data_AF-A0AA86S0R4-F1
#
_entry.id   AF-A0AA86S0R4-F1
#
_cell.length_a   1.000
_cell.length_b   1.000
_cell.length_c   1.000
_cell.angle_alpha   90.00
_cell.angle_beta   90.00
_cell.angle_gamma   90.00
#
_symmetry.space_group_name_H-M   'P 1'
#
loop_
_entity.id
_entity.type
_entity.pdbx_description
1 polymer ?
#
loop_
_entity_poly.entity_id
_entity_poly.type
_entity_poly.pdbx_seq_one_letter_code
_entity_poly.pdbx_strand_id
1 'polypeptide(L)'
;MELHNLNILITILLLYLFPHSQNCQQVYLNNTVYDCSSNPSASKGYLCNGLQKSCTSFILFRSKFPYDNPVSIAFLLGSETSDIASINNISTTDKIPSNKWIIVPVFCSCSGNIYQYNTRYTVKENDTYWALVNETFQGLTTCQAIMGQNYYPPINIAIDAELKVPMLCACPTLNQTSRGFTSLLVYSVNSGDTVKSIGEAFGVDEQSILEANELSVTQSAHSSMNLLDSTPILVPLIGKNCKENPNKFYCKCYQEPQTDGSSNGLLCDESGDKKFPAKLVAALGEIRKEKLFRQNGGYLLLEKLSSYGNGEMEKLFTAEDLQRATDNYNSSRFLGQGGYGRVYKGKLPDGTIVAVKKNIVKLFGYCLETEAPLLVYELIPNGTLSHHIHRRDNEPSLSWESRFRIACEVAGAVAYMHFASSIPILHGDIKPANILLGSNYSAKVSDFGTSRSVPLDKTHLTTIVGGTFGYIDPEYFQIKVMCTVLG
;
A
#
# COMPACT_ATOMS: atom_id res chain seq x y z
N MET A 1 31.56 -56.45 -23.69
CA MET A 1 31.72 -55.72 -22.41
C MET A 1 31.94 -54.25 -22.73
N GLU A 2 30.83 -53.54 -22.80
CA GLU A 2 30.51 -52.74 -23.98
C GLU A 2 30.25 -51.28 -23.63
N LEU A 3 30.29 -50.44 -24.65
CA LEU A 3 29.87 -49.04 -24.69
C LEU A 3 28.66 -48.70 -23.79
N HIS A 4 27.79 -49.68 -23.53
CA HIS A 4 26.66 -49.61 -22.60
C HIS A 4 27.09 -49.28 -21.15
N ASN A 5 28.13 -49.93 -20.62
CA ASN A 5 28.63 -49.66 -19.26
C ASN A 5 29.32 -48.29 -19.18
N LEU A 6 29.98 -47.84 -20.26
CA LEU A 6 30.58 -46.51 -20.33
C LEU A 6 29.51 -45.42 -20.41
N ASN A 7 28.44 -45.63 -21.19
CA ASN A 7 27.29 -44.73 -21.23
C ASN A 7 26.57 -44.67 -19.88
N ILE A 8 26.35 -45.81 -19.20
CA ILE A 8 25.76 -45.82 -17.85
C ILE A 8 26.66 -45.04 -16.88
N LEU A 9 27.98 -45.27 -16.92
CA LEU A 9 28.92 -44.57 -16.06
C LEU A 9 28.97 -43.06 -16.34
N ILE A 10 28.94 -42.65 -17.62
CA ILE A 10 28.88 -41.23 -18.04
C ILE A 10 27.54 -40.61 -17.63
N THR A 11 26.42 -41.33 -17.74
CA THR A 11 25.10 -40.82 -17.33
C THR A 11 25.03 -40.65 -15.80
N ILE A 12 25.60 -41.61 -15.05
CA ILE A 12 25.74 -41.52 -13.60
C ILE A 12 26.68 -40.37 -13.23
N LEU A 13 27.83 -40.21 -13.90
CA LEU A 13 28.75 -39.10 -13.66
C LEU A 13 28.12 -37.74 -14.00
N LEU A 14 27.32 -37.64 -15.06
CA LEU A 14 26.60 -36.41 -15.41
C LEU A 14 25.52 -36.09 -14.36
N LEU A 15 24.86 -37.09 -13.77
CA LEU A 15 23.94 -36.90 -12.64
C LEU A 15 24.66 -36.41 -11.35
N TYR A 16 25.97 -36.68 -11.21
CA TYR A 16 26.80 -36.16 -10.09
C TYR A 16 27.53 -34.85 -10.41
N LEU A 17 27.76 -34.52 -11.69
CA LEU A 17 28.41 -33.28 -12.15
C LEU A 17 27.44 -32.09 -12.23
N PHE A 18 26.14 -32.36 -12.36
CA PHE A 18 25.11 -31.38 -12.08
C PHE A 18 24.52 -31.67 -10.70
N PRO A 19 25.02 -31.06 -9.61
CA PRO A 19 24.22 -30.99 -8.41
C PRO A 19 22.93 -30.27 -8.83
N HIS A 20 21.82 -31.01 -8.99
CA HIS A 20 20.50 -30.42 -8.83
C HIS A 20 20.60 -29.60 -7.56
N SER A 21 20.34 -28.30 -7.66
CA SER A 21 20.58 -27.37 -6.58
C SER A 21 19.88 -27.92 -5.33
N GLN A 22 20.65 -28.50 -4.41
CA GLN A 22 20.13 -29.08 -3.17
C GLN A 22 19.80 -27.99 -2.14
N ASN A 23 19.85 -26.72 -2.58
CA ASN A 23 19.72 -25.55 -1.73
C ASN A 23 18.39 -24.81 -1.92
N CYS A 24 17.68 -25.00 -3.03
CA CYS A 24 16.37 -24.38 -3.24
C CYS A 24 15.22 -25.29 -2.82
N GLN A 25 14.13 -24.71 -2.31
CA GLN A 25 12.96 -25.53 -1.99
C GLN A 25 12.27 -25.98 -3.28
N GLN A 26 11.94 -25.09 -4.20
CA GLN A 26 11.10 -25.41 -5.38
C GLN A 26 11.49 -24.60 -6.61
N VAL A 27 11.29 -25.16 -7.80
CA VAL A 27 11.38 -24.42 -9.06
C VAL A 27 10.26 -23.38 -9.14
N TYR A 28 10.57 -22.15 -9.55
CA TYR A 28 9.55 -21.14 -9.84
C TYR A 28 8.62 -21.60 -10.97
N LEU A 29 7.32 -21.72 -10.66
CA LEU A 29 6.35 -22.35 -11.56
C LEU A 29 6.02 -21.51 -12.80
N ASN A 30 6.14 -20.18 -12.74
CA ASN A 30 5.81 -19.30 -13.87
C ASN A 30 4.39 -19.63 -14.41
N ASN A 31 4.12 -19.45 -15.70
CA ASN A 31 2.85 -19.73 -16.34
C ASN A 31 2.50 -21.23 -16.43
N THR A 32 3.41 -22.13 -16.01
CA THR A 32 3.13 -23.59 -16.05
C THR A 32 2.04 -24.01 -15.07
N VAL A 33 1.72 -23.16 -14.08
CA VAL A 33 0.58 -23.32 -13.17
C VAL A 33 -0.72 -23.57 -13.94
N TYR A 34 -0.89 -22.86 -15.06
CA TYR A 34 -2.07 -22.86 -15.91
C TYR A 34 -2.00 -23.84 -17.09
N ASP A 35 -0.91 -24.63 -17.20
CA ASP A 35 -0.74 -25.58 -18.29
C ASP A 35 -1.64 -26.81 -18.09
N CYS A 36 -2.79 -26.77 -18.74
CA CYS A 36 -3.79 -27.84 -18.79
C CYS A 36 -3.59 -28.80 -19.98
N SER A 37 -2.44 -28.76 -20.66
CA SER A 37 -2.09 -29.70 -21.72
C SER A 37 -1.47 -31.00 -21.16
N SER A 38 -1.29 -32.03 -21.99
CA SER A 38 -0.60 -33.27 -21.59
C SER A 38 0.91 -33.10 -21.61
N ASN A 39 1.42 -32.17 -20.80
CA ASN A 39 2.84 -31.85 -20.68
C ASN A 39 3.47 -32.56 -19.46
N PRO A 40 4.23 -33.65 -19.64
CA PRO A 40 4.81 -34.40 -18.51
C PRO A 40 5.88 -33.62 -17.75
N SER A 41 6.42 -32.54 -18.35
CA SER A 41 7.42 -31.67 -17.74
C SER A 41 6.81 -30.57 -16.87
N ALA A 42 5.50 -30.34 -16.95
CA ALA A 42 4.83 -29.33 -16.14
C ALA A 42 4.71 -29.81 -14.69
N SER A 43 5.02 -28.92 -13.75
CA SER A 43 5.08 -29.27 -12.34
C SER A 43 3.69 -29.59 -11.77
N LYS A 44 3.62 -30.67 -11.01
CA LYS A 44 2.43 -31.07 -10.23
C LYS A 44 2.36 -30.39 -8.86
N GLY A 45 3.35 -29.57 -8.50
CA GLY A 45 3.41 -28.84 -7.24
C GLY A 45 4.80 -28.86 -6.62
N TYR A 46 4.85 -28.71 -5.30
CA TYR A 46 6.10 -28.54 -4.57
C TYR A 46 6.68 -29.88 -4.12
N LEU A 47 7.95 -30.17 -4.43
CA LEU A 47 8.70 -31.34 -4.00
C LEU A 47 8.70 -31.55 -2.49
N CYS A 48 8.52 -32.80 -2.06
CA CYS A 48 8.61 -33.26 -0.67
C CYS A 48 10.08 -33.36 -0.20
N ASN A 49 10.76 -32.23 -0.08
CA ASN A 49 12.18 -32.11 0.30
C ASN A 49 12.42 -31.45 1.68
N GLY A 50 11.36 -31.10 2.41
CA GLY A 50 11.47 -30.55 3.76
C GLY A 50 11.91 -31.59 4.79
N LEU A 51 12.44 -31.10 5.91
CA LEU A 51 12.90 -31.95 7.01
C LEU A 51 11.73 -32.78 7.59
N GLN A 52 10.56 -32.15 7.74
CA GLN A 52 9.33 -32.80 8.15
C GLN A 52 8.49 -33.20 6.93
N LYS A 53 7.87 -34.38 7.01
CA LYS A 53 6.94 -34.86 5.97
C LYS A 53 5.54 -34.25 6.07
N SER A 54 5.28 -33.49 7.13
CA SER A 54 4.06 -32.70 7.31
C SER A 54 4.32 -31.50 8.20
N CYS A 55 3.56 -30.42 8.00
CA CYS A 55 3.66 -29.19 8.79
C CYS A 55 2.40 -28.33 8.56
N THR A 56 2.21 -27.31 9.38
CA THR A 56 1.29 -26.22 9.04
C THR A 56 1.97 -25.27 8.07
N SER A 57 1.36 -25.08 6.90
CA SER A 57 1.73 -24.07 5.91
C SER A 57 0.58 -23.05 5.81
N PHE A 58 0.85 -21.91 5.19
CA PHE A 58 -0.13 -20.84 5.05
C PHE A 58 -0.36 -20.53 3.58
N ILE A 59 -1.58 -20.16 3.24
CA ILE A 59 -1.98 -19.72 1.92
C ILE A 59 -2.54 -18.31 2.04
N LEU A 60 -2.18 -17.42 1.11
CA LEU A 60 -2.81 -16.12 0.98
C LEU A 60 -3.89 -16.16 -0.11
N PHE A 61 -5.15 -16.00 0.27
CA PHE A 61 -6.30 -16.05 -0.63
C PHE A 61 -6.94 -14.67 -0.79
N ARG A 62 -7.32 -14.26 -2.00
CA ARG A 62 -8.11 -13.03 -2.20
C ARG A 62 -9.59 -13.38 -2.11
N SER A 63 -10.29 -12.80 -1.15
CA SER A 63 -11.74 -12.94 -1.05
C SER A 63 -12.42 -12.48 -2.33
N LYS A 64 -13.41 -13.24 -2.76
CA LYS A 64 -14.27 -12.91 -3.90
C LYS A 64 -15.58 -13.65 -3.72
N PHE A 65 -16.69 -13.14 -4.22
CA PHE A 65 -17.94 -13.91 -4.22
C PHE A 65 -17.76 -15.21 -5.04
N PRO A 66 -18.24 -16.38 -4.58
CA PRO A 66 -18.96 -16.65 -3.31
C PRO A 66 -18.06 -17.02 -2.11
N TYR A 67 -16.74 -16.99 -2.28
CA TYR A 67 -15.72 -17.24 -1.26
C TYR A 67 -15.35 -15.95 -0.51
N ASP A 68 -16.37 -15.31 0.09
CA ASP A 68 -16.29 -14.01 0.74
C ASP A 68 -16.64 -14.06 2.23
N ASN A 69 -16.52 -15.22 2.87
CA ASN A 69 -16.63 -15.38 4.31
C ASN A 69 -15.79 -16.58 4.79
N PRO A 70 -15.46 -16.69 6.09
CA PRO A 70 -14.60 -17.76 6.59
C PRO A 70 -15.11 -19.17 6.29
N VAL A 71 -16.44 -19.39 6.31
CA VAL A 71 -17.05 -20.71 6.04
C VAL A 71 -16.82 -21.12 4.58
N SER A 72 -17.12 -20.23 3.63
CA SER A 72 -16.97 -20.56 2.21
C SER A 72 -15.50 -20.68 1.79
N ILE A 73 -14.60 -19.90 2.38
CA ILE A 73 -13.16 -20.01 2.16
C ILE A 73 -12.60 -21.30 2.75
N ALA A 74 -12.99 -21.64 3.99
CA ALA A 74 -12.64 -22.90 4.66
C ALA A 74 -13.07 -24.11 3.82
N PHE A 75 -14.31 -24.10 3.32
CA PHE A 75 -14.82 -25.16 2.45
C PHE A 75 -14.01 -25.29 1.16
N LEU A 76 -13.69 -24.16 0.49
CA LEU A 76 -12.94 -24.18 -0.76
C LEU A 76 -11.53 -24.75 -0.58
N LEU A 77 -10.80 -24.25 0.41
CA LEU A 77 -9.36 -24.51 0.57
C LEU A 77 -9.07 -25.66 1.56
N GLY A 78 -10.13 -26.23 2.15
CA GLY A 78 -10.11 -27.28 3.15
C GLY A 78 -9.37 -26.89 4.43
N SER A 79 -9.72 -25.75 5.00
CA SER A 79 -9.21 -25.29 6.31
C SER A 79 -10.34 -25.25 7.33
N GLU A 80 -10.04 -24.92 8.59
CA GLU A 80 -11.04 -24.76 9.65
C GLU A 80 -11.56 -23.32 9.71
N THR A 81 -12.87 -23.17 9.81
CA THR A 81 -13.53 -21.85 9.84
C THR A 81 -13.05 -21.01 11.03
N SER A 82 -12.89 -21.62 12.21
CA SER A 82 -12.40 -20.97 13.42
C SER A 82 -10.95 -20.48 13.27
N ASP A 83 -10.12 -21.23 12.56
CA ASP A 83 -8.71 -20.91 12.39
C ASP A 83 -8.55 -19.72 11.44
N ILE A 84 -9.28 -19.72 10.31
CA ILE A 84 -9.35 -18.57 9.40
C ILE A 84 -9.88 -17.33 10.12
N ALA A 85 -10.98 -17.46 10.87
CA ALA A 85 -11.57 -16.34 11.59
C ALA A 85 -10.59 -15.75 12.61
N SER A 86 -9.98 -16.61 13.42
CA SER A 86 -9.03 -16.19 14.45
C SER A 86 -7.79 -15.52 13.85
N ILE A 87 -7.11 -16.14 12.87
CA ILE A 87 -5.85 -15.62 12.33
C ILE A 87 -6.02 -14.29 11.57
N ASN A 88 -7.19 -14.05 10.98
CA ASN A 88 -7.51 -12.82 10.27
C ASN A 88 -8.21 -11.76 11.15
N ASN A 89 -8.42 -12.05 12.44
CA ASN A 89 -9.13 -11.19 13.39
C ASN A 89 -10.52 -10.75 12.87
N ILE A 90 -11.30 -11.72 12.41
CA ILE A 90 -12.69 -11.56 11.93
C ILE A 90 -13.61 -12.58 12.62
N SER A 91 -14.91 -12.38 12.59
CA SER A 91 -15.90 -13.37 13.02
C SER A 91 -16.08 -14.46 11.96
N THR A 92 -16.50 -15.66 12.37
CA THR A 92 -16.83 -16.78 11.48
C THR A 92 -17.98 -16.46 10.51
N THR A 93 -18.81 -15.47 10.83
CA THR A 93 -19.96 -15.04 10.02
C THR A 93 -19.72 -13.75 9.24
N ASP A 94 -18.54 -13.13 9.37
CA ASP A 94 -18.27 -11.86 8.73
C ASP A 94 -18.24 -12.00 7.21
N LYS A 95 -18.90 -11.05 6.53
CA LYS A 95 -18.74 -10.87 5.10
C LYS A 95 -17.48 -10.06 4.83
N ILE A 96 -16.58 -10.64 4.05
CA ILE A 96 -15.27 -10.12 3.72
C ILE A 96 -15.38 -9.32 2.41
N PRO A 97 -14.95 -8.04 2.37
CA PRO A 97 -14.94 -7.26 1.14
C PRO A 97 -14.14 -7.97 0.04
N SER A 98 -14.56 -7.84 -1.22
CA SER A 98 -13.84 -8.44 -2.36
C SER A 98 -12.41 -7.91 -2.46
N ASN A 99 -11.48 -8.75 -2.93
CA ASN A 99 -10.04 -8.50 -3.04
C ASN A 99 -9.32 -8.23 -1.71
N LYS A 100 -9.89 -8.65 -0.57
CA LYS A 100 -9.18 -8.64 0.72
C LYS A 100 -8.38 -9.91 0.85
N TRP A 101 -7.11 -9.78 1.24
CA TRP A 101 -6.27 -10.93 1.53
C TRP A 101 -6.68 -11.60 2.83
N ILE A 102 -6.78 -12.93 2.77
CA ILE A 102 -7.16 -13.80 3.87
C ILE A 102 -6.08 -14.87 4.01
N ILE A 103 -5.55 -14.96 5.21
CA ILE A 103 -4.60 -16.01 5.59
C ILE A 103 -5.38 -17.28 5.86
N VAL A 104 -4.96 -18.38 5.24
CA VAL A 104 -5.60 -19.68 5.37
C VAL A 104 -4.56 -20.70 5.80
N PRO A 105 -4.61 -21.22 7.05
CA PRO A 105 -3.72 -22.27 7.48
C PRO A 105 -4.14 -23.60 6.84
N VAL A 106 -3.16 -24.35 6.33
CA VAL A 106 -3.38 -25.67 5.73
C VAL A 106 -2.41 -26.69 6.31
N PHE A 107 -2.90 -27.90 6.56
CA PHE A 107 -2.05 -28.99 7.04
C PHE A 107 -1.38 -29.68 5.86
N CYS A 108 -0.17 -29.24 5.55
CA CYS A 108 0.60 -29.73 4.42
C CYS A 108 1.21 -31.10 4.74
N SER A 109 1.17 -32.03 3.78
CA SER A 109 1.77 -33.35 3.94
C SER A 109 2.31 -33.91 2.62
N CYS A 110 3.30 -34.79 2.70
CA CYS A 110 3.83 -35.46 1.53
C CYS A 110 2.88 -36.53 1.01
N SER A 111 2.61 -36.50 -0.30
CA SER A 111 1.95 -37.55 -1.05
C SER A 111 2.88 -38.00 -2.17
N GLY A 112 3.63 -39.07 -1.92
CA GLY A 112 4.77 -39.43 -2.76
C GLY A 112 5.85 -38.36 -2.66
N ASN A 113 6.30 -37.86 -3.82
CA ASN A 113 7.40 -36.88 -3.89
C ASN A 113 6.92 -35.42 -3.86
N ILE A 114 5.65 -35.15 -3.57
CA ILE A 114 5.06 -33.80 -3.63
C ILE A 114 4.34 -33.49 -2.31
N TYR A 115 4.55 -32.29 -1.79
CA TYR A 115 3.74 -31.69 -0.74
C TYR A 115 2.40 -31.25 -1.29
N GLN A 116 1.34 -31.68 -0.63
CA GLN A 116 -0.01 -31.25 -0.95
C GLN A 116 -0.94 -31.35 0.25
N TYR A 117 -2.03 -30.62 0.16
CA TYR A 117 -3.22 -30.84 0.96
C TYR A 117 -4.41 -30.95 0.01
N ASN A 118 -5.22 -32.01 0.16
CA ASN A 118 -6.29 -32.28 -0.79
C ASN A 118 -7.61 -31.72 -0.28
N THR A 119 -8.18 -30.76 -1.01
CA THR A 119 -9.56 -30.31 -0.84
C THR A 119 -10.47 -30.97 -1.89
N ARG A 120 -11.78 -30.78 -1.73
CA ARG A 120 -12.79 -31.24 -2.70
C ARG A 120 -13.49 -30.05 -3.33
N TYR A 121 -13.88 -30.19 -4.59
CA TYR A 121 -14.65 -29.19 -5.29
C TYR A 121 -15.75 -29.84 -6.13
N THR A 122 -16.97 -29.34 -6.00
CA THR A 122 -18.12 -29.80 -6.78
C THR A 122 -18.24 -28.95 -8.04
N VAL A 123 -18.17 -29.60 -9.20
CA VAL A 123 -18.13 -28.96 -10.52
C VAL A 123 -19.45 -28.27 -10.84
N LYS A 124 -19.35 -27.01 -11.30
CA LYS A 124 -20.47 -26.18 -11.73
C LYS A 124 -20.52 -26.10 -13.26
N GLU A 125 -21.60 -25.54 -13.77
CA GLU A 125 -21.77 -25.30 -15.20
C GLU A 125 -20.60 -24.47 -15.77
N ASN A 126 -20.04 -24.93 -16.89
CA ASN A 126 -18.89 -24.33 -17.59
C ASN A 126 -17.54 -24.35 -16.85
N ASP A 127 -17.42 -25.07 -15.73
CA ASP A 127 -16.12 -25.24 -15.08
C ASP A 127 -15.14 -26.01 -16.00
N THR A 128 -13.92 -25.48 -16.09
CA THR A 128 -12.77 -26.11 -16.72
C THR A 128 -11.60 -26.09 -15.73
N TYR A 129 -10.63 -26.99 -15.89
CA TYR A 129 -9.46 -26.95 -14.99
C TYR A 129 -8.71 -25.62 -15.05
N TRP A 130 -8.63 -24.99 -16.24
CA TRP A 130 -8.02 -23.67 -16.37
C TRP A 130 -8.79 -22.60 -15.58
N ALA A 131 -10.11 -22.54 -15.73
CA ALA A 131 -10.93 -21.56 -15.01
C ALA A 131 -10.89 -21.81 -13.49
N LEU A 132 -10.86 -23.07 -13.05
CA LEU A 132 -10.69 -23.41 -11.64
C LEU A 132 -9.34 -22.92 -11.11
N VAL A 133 -8.24 -23.21 -11.80
CA VAL A 133 -6.89 -22.82 -11.37
C VAL A 133 -6.74 -21.29 -11.38
N ASN A 134 -7.13 -20.63 -12.47
CA ASN A 134 -6.96 -19.20 -12.67
C ASN A 134 -7.93 -18.37 -11.82
N GLU A 135 -9.21 -18.69 -11.87
CA GLU A 135 -10.23 -17.85 -11.24
C GLU A 135 -10.53 -18.34 -9.83
N THR A 136 -10.98 -19.58 -9.67
CA THR A 136 -11.50 -20.09 -8.38
C THR A 136 -10.39 -20.21 -7.33
N PHE A 137 -9.29 -20.88 -7.67
CA PHE A 137 -8.17 -21.16 -6.78
C PHE A 137 -7.01 -20.17 -6.94
N GLN A 138 -7.04 -19.24 -7.90
CA GLN A 138 -6.12 -18.09 -7.97
C GLN A 138 -4.62 -18.48 -8.01
N GLY A 139 -4.31 -19.57 -8.72
CA GLY A 139 -2.96 -20.12 -8.84
C GLY A 139 -2.49 -20.92 -7.63
N LEU A 140 -3.35 -21.20 -6.64
CA LEU A 140 -3.02 -21.97 -5.43
C LEU A 140 -3.03 -23.49 -5.64
N THR A 141 -3.31 -23.93 -6.86
CA THR A 141 -3.20 -25.31 -7.36
C THR A 141 -2.69 -25.25 -8.80
N THR A 142 -2.35 -26.39 -9.41
CA THR A 142 -1.95 -26.43 -10.83
C THR A 142 -2.88 -27.32 -11.63
N CYS A 143 -3.02 -27.03 -12.92
CA CYS A 143 -3.77 -27.89 -13.85
C CYS A 143 -3.27 -29.35 -13.78
N GLN A 144 -1.95 -29.55 -13.79
CA GLN A 144 -1.34 -30.89 -13.72
C GLN A 144 -1.63 -31.62 -12.41
N ALA A 145 -1.73 -30.89 -11.30
CA ALA A 145 -2.08 -31.48 -10.01
C ALA A 145 -3.51 -32.01 -10.01
N ILE A 146 -4.46 -31.22 -10.53
CA ILE A 146 -5.86 -31.63 -10.66
C ILE A 146 -5.98 -32.80 -11.64
N MET A 147 -5.38 -32.71 -12.83
CA MET A 147 -5.39 -33.78 -13.83
C MET A 147 -4.79 -35.09 -13.29
N GLY A 148 -3.73 -35.00 -12.48
CA GLY A 148 -3.07 -36.16 -11.90
C GLY A 148 -3.87 -36.88 -10.80
N GLN A 149 -4.95 -36.28 -10.29
CA GLN A 149 -5.77 -36.84 -9.21
C GLN A 149 -7.20 -37.17 -9.63
N ASN A 150 -7.59 -36.83 -10.86
CA ASN A 150 -8.95 -36.94 -11.34
C ASN A 150 -8.98 -37.59 -12.73
N TYR A 151 -10.07 -38.32 -13.02
CA TYR A 151 -10.24 -39.03 -14.29
C TYR A 151 -10.94 -38.19 -15.36
N TYR A 152 -11.33 -36.94 -15.05
CA TYR A 152 -12.09 -36.08 -15.94
C TYR A 152 -11.19 -35.28 -16.91
N PRO A 153 -11.64 -35.03 -18.15
CA PRO A 153 -10.91 -34.21 -19.11
C PRO A 153 -10.85 -32.73 -18.67
N PRO A 154 -9.84 -31.95 -19.08
CA PRO A 154 -9.68 -30.55 -18.65
C PRO A 154 -10.80 -29.59 -19.09
N ILE A 155 -11.49 -29.91 -20.18
CA ILE A 155 -12.63 -29.20 -20.75
C ILE A 155 -13.79 -30.20 -20.84
N ASN A 156 -15.00 -29.85 -20.40
CA ASN A 156 -16.18 -30.73 -20.32
C ASN A 156 -16.19 -31.70 -19.13
N ILE A 157 -16.00 -31.18 -17.92
CA ILE A 157 -16.19 -31.93 -16.68
C ILE A 157 -17.70 -32.01 -16.40
N ALA A 158 -18.20 -33.17 -15.97
CA ALA A 158 -19.62 -33.32 -15.65
C ALA A 158 -20.01 -32.45 -14.45
N ILE A 159 -21.15 -31.76 -14.55
CA ILE A 159 -21.73 -31.01 -13.44
C ILE A 159 -21.96 -31.95 -12.25
N ASP A 160 -21.74 -31.45 -11.04
CA ASP A 160 -21.80 -32.20 -9.76
C ASP A 160 -20.72 -33.29 -9.59
N ALA A 161 -19.78 -33.42 -10.53
CA ALA A 161 -18.60 -34.25 -10.30
C ALA A 161 -17.78 -33.71 -9.11
N GLU A 162 -17.32 -34.61 -8.25
CA GLU A 162 -16.38 -34.25 -7.18
C GLU A 162 -14.94 -34.33 -7.71
N LEU A 163 -14.27 -33.18 -7.75
CA LEU A 163 -12.85 -33.10 -8.02
C LEU A 163 -12.05 -33.12 -6.73
N LYS A 164 -10.97 -33.90 -6.71
CA LYS A 164 -9.92 -33.81 -5.70
C LYS A 164 -8.90 -32.76 -6.15
N VAL A 165 -8.77 -31.68 -5.39
CA VAL A 165 -7.92 -30.53 -5.75
C VAL A 165 -6.72 -30.47 -4.79
N PRO A 166 -5.50 -30.77 -5.26
CA PRO A 166 -4.31 -30.61 -4.43
C PRO A 166 -3.91 -29.14 -4.32
N MET A 167 -3.96 -28.60 -3.11
CA MET A 167 -3.50 -27.27 -2.81
C MET A 167 -1.97 -27.26 -2.69
N LEU A 168 -1.35 -26.24 -3.30
CA LEU A 168 0.06 -25.95 -3.14
C LEU A 168 0.34 -25.60 -1.67
N CYS A 169 1.32 -26.28 -1.10
CA CYS A 169 1.85 -26.03 0.23
C CYS A 169 3.25 -26.65 0.32
N ALA A 170 4.07 -26.23 1.28
CA ALA A 170 5.38 -26.84 1.49
C ALA A 170 5.83 -26.70 2.94
N CYS A 171 6.72 -27.60 3.36
CA CYS A 171 7.36 -27.56 4.67
C CYS A 171 8.82 -27.10 4.56
N PRO A 172 9.33 -26.33 5.54
CA PRO A 172 10.70 -25.82 5.49
C PRO A 172 11.77 -26.91 5.29
N THR A 173 12.79 -26.60 4.48
CA THR A 173 13.99 -27.44 4.38
C THR A 173 14.84 -27.40 5.65
N LEU A 174 15.84 -28.29 5.73
CA LEU A 174 16.84 -28.27 6.79
C LEU A 174 17.56 -26.91 6.87
N ASN A 175 17.97 -26.35 5.72
CA ASN A 175 18.65 -25.06 5.65
C ASN A 175 17.75 -23.89 6.12
N GLN A 176 16.48 -23.91 5.71
CA GLN A 176 15.51 -22.90 6.18
C GLN A 176 15.26 -23.02 7.69
N THR A 177 15.15 -24.24 8.21
CA THR A 177 14.96 -24.48 9.64
C THR A 177 16.19 -24.03 10.45
N SER A 178 17.42 -24.25 9.95
CA SER A 178 18.64 -23.75 10.60
C SER A 178 18.75 -22.22 10.61
N ARG A 179 18.09 -21.54 9.66
CA ARG A 179 17.93 -20.08 9.63
C ARG A 179 16.76 -19.59 10.50
N GLY A 180 16.04 -20.48 11.18
CA GLY A 180 14.96 -20.15 12.10
C GLY A 180 13.57 -20.04 11.47
N PHE A 181 13.42 -20.35 10.17
CA PHE A 181 12.10 -20.41 9.54
C PHE A 181 11.32 -21.61 10.07
N THR A 182 10.06 -21.39 10.45
CA THR A 182 9.20 -22.41 11.06
C THR A 182 8.06 -22.86 10.16
N SER A 183 7.75 -22.07 9.12
CA SER A 183 6.64 -22.32 8.21
C SER A 183 6.86 -21.61 6.88
N LEU A 184 6.16 -22.05 5.83
CA LEU A 184 6.17 -21.39 4.52
C LEU A 184 4.77 -20.88 4.18
N LEU A 185 4.70 -19.70 3.57
CA LEU A 185 3.50 -19.10 3.00
C LEU A 185 3.50 -19.25 1.47
N VAL A 186 2.39 -19.69 0.89
CA VAL A 186 2.14 -19.61 -0.54
C VAL A 186 1.49 -18.26 -0.84
N TYR A 187 2.23 -17.41 -1.55
CA TYR A 187 1.83 -16.07 -1.95
C TYR A 187 1.64 -16.01 -3.47
N SER A 188 0.44 -15.62 -3.93
CA SER A 188 0.20 -15.38 -5.36
C SER A 188 0.65 -13.96 -5.70
N VAL A 189 1.65 -13.85 -6.57
CA VAL A 189 2.27 -12.59 -7.01
C VAL A 189 1.21 -11.66 -7.62
N ASN A 190 1.25 -10.37 -7.29
CA ASN A 190 0.45 -9.35 -7.97
C ASN A 190 1.27 -8.62 -9.03
N SER A 191 0.55 -8.01 -9.97
CA SER A 191 1.10 -7.06 -10.93
C SER A 191 1.94 -5.96 -10.26
N GLY A 192 3.25 -5.99 -10.51
CA GLY A 192 4.21 -5.00 -10.01
C GLY A 192 4.94 -5.41 -8.73
N ASP A 193 4.65 -6.59 -8.17
CA ASP A 193 5.42 -7.12 -7.05
C ASP A 193 6.86 -7.45 -7.46
N THR A 194 7.78 -7.19 -6.56
CA THR A 194 9.18 -7.64 -6.64
C THR A 194 9.47 -8.57 -5.47
N VAL A 195 10.51 -9.40 -5.59
CA VAL A 195 10.93 -10.26 -4.46
C VAL A 195 11.26 -9.41 -3.23
N LYS A 196 11.92 -8.27 -3.43
CA LYS A 196 12.23 -7.30 -2.38
C LYS A 196 10.97 -6.76 -1.69
N SER A 197 9.98 -6.26 -2.44
CA SER A 197 8.76 -5.69 -1.83
C SER A 197 7.94 -6.75 -1.08
N ILE A 198 7.90 -7.99 -1.57
CA ILE A 198 7.29 -9.12 -0.86
C ILE A 198 8.07 -9.43 0.42
N GLY A 199 9.40 -9.49 0.34
CA GLY A 199 10.28 -9.68 1.49
C GLY A 199 10.08 -8.63 2.56
N GLU A 200 10.05 -7.35 2.19
CA GLU A 200 9.77 -6.24 3.11
C GLU A 200 8.40 -6.39 3.77
N ALA A 201 7.35 -6.72 3.00
CA ALA A 201 6.00 -6.92 3.53
C ALA A 201 5.95 -8.02 4.61
N PHE A 202 6.57 -9.17 4.36
CA PHE A 202 6.58 -10.29 5.32
C PHE A 202 7.77 -10.26 6.29
N GLY A 203 8.62 -9.24 6.20
CA GLY A 203 9.87 -9.06 6.93
C GLY A 203 10.83 -10.25 6.80
N VAL A 204 11.01 -10.71 5.57
CA VAL A 204 11.88 -11.80 5.12
C VAL A 204 12.93 -11.22 4.18
N ASP A 205 14.19 -11.65 4.29
CA ASP A 205 15.22 -11.19 3.36
C ASP A 205 14.97 -11.70 1.94
N GLU A 206 15.28 -10.88 0.94
CA GLU A 206 15.11 -11.19 -0.48
C GLU A 206 15.77 -12.52 -0.87
N GLN A 207 16.98 -12.78 -0.35
CA GLN A 207 17.74 -13.98 -0.64
C GLN A 207 17.02 -15.26 -0.19
N SER A 208 16.36 -15.26 0.98
CA SER A 208 15.54 -16.38 1.44
C SER A 208 14.38 -16.70 0.48
N ILE A 209 13.73 -15.69 -0.09
CA ILE A 209 12.63 -15.90 -1.04
C ILE A 209 13.18 -16.41 -2.38
N LEU A 210 14.30 -15.86 -2.84
CA LEU A 210 14.97 -16.34 -4.05
C LEU A 210 15.34 -17.82 -3.95
N GLU A 211 15.99 -18.21 -2.84
CA GLU A 211 16.36 -19.60 -2.56
C GLU A 211 15.14 -20.51 -2.44
N ALA A 212 14.07 -20.07 -1.77
CA ALA A 212 12.86 -20.88 -1.62
C ALA A 212 12.19 -21.21 -2.98
N ASN A 213 12.40 -20.38 -4.01
CA ASN A 213 11.72 -20.48 -5.30
C ASN A 213 12.66 -20.73 -6.48
N GLU A 214 13.93 -21.04 -6.24
CA GLU A 214 14.96 -21.24 -7.28
C GLU A 214 15.02 -20.06 -8.28
N LEU A 215 14.80 -18.85 -7.76
CA LEU A 215 14.87 -17.63 -8.55
C LEU A 215 16.32 -17.13 -8.57
N SER A 216 16.80 -16.73 -9.73
CA SER A 216 18.16 -16.21 -9.91
C SER A 216 18.13 -14.70 -10.17
N VAL A 217 18.94 -13.93 -9.43
CA VAL A 217 19.14 -12.50 -9.72
C VAL A 217 19.92 -12.40 -11.03
N THR A 218 19.31 -11.87 -12.09
CA THR A 218 20.04 -11.54 -13.30
C THR A 218 21.05 -10.44 -12.98
N GLN A 219 22.35 -10.72 -13.20
CA GLN A 219 23.49 -9.84 -12.88
C GLN A 219 23.58 -8.57 -13.75
N SER A 220 22.47 -7.94 -14.12
CA SER A 220 22.46 -6.57 -14.60
C SER A 220 21.90 -5.68 -13.49
N ALA A 221 22.72 -4.75 -13.01
CA ALA A 221 22.44 -3.85 -11.89
C ALA A 221 21.20 -2.95 -12.06
N HIS A 222 20.40 -3.16 -13.11
CA HIS A 222 19.19 -2.39 -13.47
C HIS A 222 18.00 -3.26 -13.91
N SER A 223 18.04 -4.60 -13.80
CA SER A 223 16.85 -5.43 -14.03
C SER A 223 16.26 -5.92 -12.70
N SER A 224 15.17 -5.31 -12.27
CA SER A 224 14.28 -5.96 -11.30
C SER A 224 13.79 -7.27 -11.90
N MET A 225 13.95 -8.38 -11.18
CA MET A 225 13.38 -9.66 -11.61
C MET A 225 11.86 -9.50 -11.68
N ASN A 226 11.30 -9.57 -12.89
CA ASN A 226 9.86 -9.43 -13.09
C ASN A 226 9.18 -10.76 -12.73
N LEU A 227 8.62 -10.82 -11.52
CA LEU A 227 7.70 -11.89 -11.17
C LEU A 227 6.45 -11.76 -12.04
N LEU A 228 5.87 -12.90 -12.41
CA LEU A 228 4.68 -12.93 -13.26
C LEU A 228 3.45 -12.91 -12.37
N ASP A 229 2.52 -12.03 -12.74
CA ASP A 229 1.25 -11.87 -12.05
C ASP A 229 0.51 -13.21 -11.91
N SER A 230 -0.13 -13.40 -10.77
CA SER A 230 -0.86 -14.62 -10.39
C SER A 230 -0.01 -15.90 -10.36
N THR A 231 1.31 -15.81 -10.24
CA THR A 231 2.16 -16.99 -10.03
C THR A 231 2.42 -17.20 -8.54
N PRO A 232 2.23 -18.40 -7.98
CA PRO A 232 2.49 -18.68 -6.57
C PRO A 232 3.98 -18.80 -6.29
N ILE A 233 4.43 -18.18 -5.20
CA ILE A 233 5.78 -18.32 -4.65
C ILE A 233 5.73 -18.66 -3.16
N LEU A 234 6.78 -19.28 -2.66
CA LEU A 234 6.99 -19.59 -1.25
C LEU A 234 7.71 -18.45 -0.54
N VAL A 235 7.11 -17.96 0.55
CA VAL A 235 7.71 -16.95 1.43
C VAL A 235 8.04 -17.62 2.77
N PRO A 236 9.33 -17.79 3.11
CA PRO A 236 9.74 -18.39 4.39
C PRO A 236 9.39 -17.50 5.59
N LEU A 237 8.65 -18.03 6.57
CA LEU A 237 8.21 -17.26 7.74
C LEU A 237 8.87 -17.75 9.03
N ILE A 238 9.26 -16.79 9.88
CA ILE A 238 9.81 -17.05 11.21
C ILE A 238 8.67 -17.02 12.23
N GLY A 239 8.51 -18.12 12.97
CA GLY A 239 7.59 -18.22 14.09
C GLY A 239 8.18 -17.60 15.35
N LYS A 240 7.44 -16.68 15.97
CA LYS A 240 7.73 -16.06 17.28
C LYS A 240 6.79 -16.60 18.36
N ASN A 241 7.27 -16.64 19.60
CA ASN A 241 6.45 -17.04 20.74
C ASN A 241 5.45 -15.94 21.14
N CYS A 242 4.21 -16.28 21.50
CA CYS A 242 3.19 -15.31 21.95
C CYS A 242 2.57 -15.74 23.30
N LYS A 243 2.53 -14.84 24.30
CA LYS A 243 2.03 -15.14 25.67
C LYS A 243 0.56 -14.84 25.91
N GLU A 244 0.05 -13.72 25.38
CA GLU A 244 -1.28 -13.20 25.75
C GLU A 244 -2.46 -14.08 25.29
N ASN A 245 -2.24 -14.99 24.33
CA ASN A 245 -3.31 -15.85 23.82
C ASN A 245 -2.75 -17.17 23.24
N PRO A 246 -2.45 -18.18 24.08
CA PRO A 246 -1.87 -19.46 23.62
C PRO A 246 -2.76 -20.30 22.68
N ASN A 247 -3.99 -19.82 22.42
CA ASN A 247 -4.96 -20.42 21.49
C ASN A 247 -5.19 -19.59 20.22
N LYS A 248 -4.49 -18.45 20.03
CA LYS A 248 -4.60 -17.63 18.82
C LYS A 248 -3.32 -17.69 18.00
N PHE A 249 -3.45 -17.69 16.68
CA PHE A 249 -2.34 -17.82 15.74
C PHE A 249 -1.55 -16.52 15.47
N TYR A 250 -1.72 -15.48 16.30
CA TYR A 250 -1.06 -14.18 16.13
C TYR A 250 -0.69 -13.56 17.49
N CYS A 251 0.47 -12.90 17.55
CA CYS A 251 0.82 -12.01 18.66
C CYS A 251 0.07 -10.68 18.47
N LYS A 252 -0.52 -10.12 19.53
CA LYS A 252 -0.80 -8.67 19.50
C LYS A 252 0.56 -7.98 19.52
N CYS A 253 0.81 -7.19 18.50
CA CYS A 253 2.01 -6.41 18.40
C CYS A 253 1.61 -4.94 18.36
N TYR A 254 2.30 -4.14 19.16
CA TYR A 254 2.00 -2.73 19.32
C TYR A 254 3.17 -1.90 18.76
N GLN A 255 2.86 -0.72 18.26
CA GLN A 255 3.86 0.31 18.03
C GLN A 255 4.01 1.10 19.33
N GLU A 256 5.22 1.22 19.85
CA GLU A 256 5.47 2.25 20.86
C GLU A 256 5.25 3.63 20.22
N PRO A 257 4.63 4.59 20.94
CA PRO A 257 4.73 5.99 20.55
C PRO A 257 6.17 6.45 20.76
N GLN A 258 6.87 6.85 19.70
CA GLN A 258 8.20 7.49 19.82
C GLN A 258 8.24 8.91 19.26
N THR A 259 9.02 9.73 19.98
CA THR A 259 9.21 11.17 19.84
C THR A 259 10.37 11.56 18.92
N ASP A 260 11.01 10.61 18.25
CA ASP A 260 12.11 10.83 17.31
C ASP A 260 11.85 9.95 16.10
N GLY A 261 11.82 10.54 14.89
CA GLY A 261 11.23 9.93 13.69
C GLY A 261 12.04 8.80 13.04
N SER A 262 12.46 7.81 13.83
CA SER A 262 13.03 6.54 13.37
C SER A 262 11.97 5.44 13.40
N SER A 263 11.73 4.81 12.25
CA SER A 263 10.87 3.64 12.15
C SER A 263 11.59 2.41 12.68
N ASN A 264 11.20 1.92 13.86
CA ASN A 264 11.47 0.53 14.23
C ASN A 264 10.16 -0.26 14.36
N GLY A 265 10.24 -1.51 13.89
CA GLY A 265 9.11 -2.40 13.65
C GLY A 265 8.32 -2.81 14.91
N LEU A 266 7.23 -3.51 14.63
CA LEU A 266 6.23 -4.01 15.58
C LEU A 266 6.86 -4.78 16.77
N LEU A 267 6.56 -4.36 18.00
CA LEU A 267 6.96 -5.04 19.25
C LEU A 267 5.88 -6.06 19.64
N CYS A 268 6.26 -7.33 19.77
CA CYS A 268 5.39 -8.44 20.15
C CYS A 268 5.96 -9.10 21.44
N ASP A 269 5.16 -9.37 22.47
CA ASP A 269 5.61 -9.99 23.74
C ASP A 269 5.92 -11.50 23.56
N GLU A 270 7.15 -11.90 23.90
CA GLU A 270 7.80 -13.16 23.45
C GLU A 270 7.86 -14.29 24.50
N SER A 271 7.13 -14.24 25.62
CA SER A 271 7.28 -15.22 26.71
C SER A 271 6.30 -16.43 26.69
N GLY A 272 6.63 -17.52 25.99
CA GLY A 272 5.88 -18.80 26.04
C GLY A 272 6.35 -19.88 25.05
N ASP A 273 5.87 -21.14 25.15
CA ASP A 273 6.38 -22.31 24.39
C ASP A 273 5.77 -22.56 22.99
N LYS A 274 4.79 -21.74 22.54
CA LYS A 274 4.12 -21.90 21.22
C LYS A 274 4.56 -20.81 20.22
N LYS A 275 5.12 -21.22 19.08
CA LYS A 275 5.60 -20.35 17.99
C LYS A 275 4.53 -20.09 16.93
N PHE A 276 4.33 -18.84 16.54
CA PHE A 276 3.38 -18.39 15.50
C PHE A 276 4.03 -17.38 14.55
N PRO A 277 3.66 -17.31 13.26
CA PRO A 277 4.27 -16.35 12.32
C PRO A 277 3.80 -14.90 12.59
N ALA A 278 4.39 -14.22 13.58
CA ALA A 278 3.96 -12.91 14.07
C ALA A 278 3.96 -11.80 13.00
N LYS A 279 4.71 -11.96 11.90
CA LYS A 279 4.77 -10.99 10.79
C LYS A 279 3.67 -11.13 9.74
N LEU A 280 2.91 -12.22 9.74
CA LEU A 280 1.91 -12.48 8.68
C LEU A 280 0.73 -11.51 8.72
N VAL A 281 0.27 -11.15 9.93
CA VAL A 281 -0.84 -10.18 10.12
C VAL A 281 -0.36 -8.75 9.91
N ALA A 282 0.87 -8.42 10.30
CA ALA A 282 1.48 -7.12 10.08
C ALA A 282 1.67 -6.81 8.58
N ALA A 283 2.14 -7.82 7.82
CA ALA A 283 2.31 -7.74 6.37
C ALA A 283 1.02 -7.37 5.64
N LEU A 284 -0.12 -7.93 6.05
CA LEU A 284 -1.43 -7.58 5.49
C LEU A 284 -1.80 -6.11 5.71
N GLY A 285 -1.41 -5.55 6.86
CA GLY A 285 -1.58 -4.13 7.17
C GLY A 285 -0.74 -3.24 6.25
N GLU A 286 0.55 -3.58 6.08
CA GLU A 286 1.49 -2.83 5.23
C GLU A 286 1.13 -2.92 3.74
N ILE A 287 0.74 -4.10 3.23
CA ILE A 287 0.25 -4.27 1.84
C ILE A 287 -0.98 -3.38 1.57
N ARG A 288 -1.87 -3.23 2.57
CA ARG A 288 -3.03 -2.34 2.46
C ARG A 288 -2.61 -0.88 2.40
N LYS A 289 -1.67 -0.45 3.25
CA LYS A 289 -1.16 0.93 3.29
C LYS A 289 -0.51 1.31 1.96
N GLU A 290 0.35 0.45 1.41
CA GLU A 290 1.01 0.67 0.12
C GLU A 290 0.02 0.79 -1.03
N LYS A 291 -1.02 -0.06 -1.05
CA LYS A 291 -2.10 0.04 -2.02
C LYS A 291 -2.85 1.38 -1.91
N LEU A 292 -3.20 1.80 -0.70
CA LEU A 292 -3.86 3.08 -0.46
C LEU A 292 -2.95 4.25 -0.85
N PHE A 293 -1.66 4.19 -0.54
CA PHE A 293 -0.66 5.18 -0.93
C PHE A 293 -0.62 5.34 -2.46
N ARG A 294 -0.56 4.22 -3.20
CA ARG A 294 -0.61 4.24 -4.67
C ARG A 294 -1.93 4.80 -5.20
N GLN A 295 -3.07 4.33 -4.69
CA GLN A 295 -4.41 4.78 -5.12
C GLN A 295 -4.64 6.27 -4.88
N ASN A 296 -4.13 6.78 -3.76
CA ASN A 296 -4.20 8.18 -3.39
C ASN A 296 -3.16 9.07 -4.08
N GLY A 297 -2.46 8.53 -5.09
CA GLY A 297 -1.54 9.29 -5.92
C GLY A 297 -0.19 9.58 -5.25
N GLY A 298 0.22 8.80 -4.25
CA GLY A 298 1.46 9.01 -3.51
C GLY A 298 2.71 9.02 -4.40
N TYR A 299 2.80 8.11 -5.37
CA TYR A 299 3.91 8.11 -6.34
C TYR A 299 3.93 9.35 -7.25
N LEU A 300 2.76 9.82 -7.70
CA LEU A 300 2.64 11.05 -8.49
C LEU A 300 3.04 12.27 -7.66
N LEU A 301 2.70 12.28 -6.36
CA LEU A 301 3.11 13.34 -5.45
C LEU A 301 4.61 13.33 -5.22
N LEU A 302 5.22 12.16 -4.99
CA LEU A 302 6.68 12.02 -4.84
C LEU A 302 7.42 12.46 -6.12
N GLU A 303 6.91 12.11 -7.29
CA GLU A 303 7.46 12.55 -8.59
C GLU A 303 7.40 14.08 -8.72
N LYS A 304 6.25 14.70 -8.42
CA LYS A 304 6.12 16.16 -8.42
C LYS A 304 7.09 16.81 -7.43
N LEU A 305 7.16 16.31 -6.20
CA LEU A 305 8.10 16.82 -5.19
C LEU A 305 9.56 16.68 -5.63
N SER A 306 9.90 15.59 -6.33
CA SER A 306 11.24 15.36 -6.88
C SER A 306 11.55 16.27 -8.07
N SER A 307 10.56 16.62 -8.89
CA SER A 307 10.71 17.54 -10.04
C SER A 307 11.03 18.98 -9.63
N TYR A 308 10.60 19.40 -8.44
CA TYR A 308 10.99 20.69 -7.84
C TYR A 308 12.45 20.71 -7.33
N GLY A 309 13.13 19.56 -7.29
CA GLY A 309 14.45 19.40 -6.69
C GLY A 309 15.66 19.73 -7.58
N ASN A 310 15.48 20.01 -8.88
CA ASN A 310 16.59 20.11 -9.84
C ASN A 310 16.75 21.47 -10.57
N GLY A 311 16.05 22.54 -10.14
CA GLY A 311 16.30 23.92 -10.58
C GLY A 311 16.88 24.77 -9.45
N GLU A 312 17.61 25.86 -9.77
CA GLU A 312 18.22 26.77 -8.79
C GLU A 312 17.34 26.98 -7.56
N MET A 313 17.89 26.61 -6.40
CA MET A 313 17.15 26.33 -5.18
C MET A 313 16.40 27.56 -4.65
N GLU A 314 15.06 27.59 -4.75
CA GLU A 314 14.25 28.38 -3.80
C GLU A 314 14.46 27.77 -2.41
N LYS A 315 15.12 28.51 -1.50
CA LYS A 315 15.40 28.05 -0.14
C LYS A 315 14.09 27.87 0.63
N LEU A 316 13.73 26.63 0.96
CA LEU A 316 12.57 26.32 1.78
C LEU A 316 12.85 26.74 3.24
N PHE A 317 12.05 27.67 3.76
CA PHE A 317 12.13 28.11 5.15
C PHE A 317 11.02 27.47 5.98
N THR A 318 11.36 26.96 7.18
CA THR A 318 10.35 26.45 8.12
C THR A 318 9.53 27.58 8.73
N ALA A 319 8.44 27.24 9.43
CA ALA A 319 7.69 28.27 10.18
C ALA A 319 8.53 28.83 11.34
N GLU A 320 9.33 27.99 12.01
CA GLU A 320 10.25 28.48 13.05
C GLU A 320 11.29 29.43 12.47
N ASP A 321 11.81 29.17 11.27
CA ASP A 321 12.80 30.06 10.64
C ASP A 321 12.22 31.45 10.38
N LEU A 322 10.98 31.51 9.87
CA LEU A 322 10.30 32.77 9.59
C LEU A 322 9.86 33.48 10.87
N GLN A 323 9.42 32.73 11.90
CA GLN A 323 9.14 33.30 13.22
C GLN A 323 10.40 33.87 13.85
N ARG A 324 11.51 33.13 13.88
CA ARG A 324 12.79 33.60 14.40
C ARG A 324 13.28 34.82 13.63
N ALA A 325 13.18 34.78 12.30
CA ALA A 325 13.60 35.89 11.45
C ALA A 325 12.79 37.17 11.70
N THR A 326 11.49 37.05 11.95
CA THR A 326 10.56 38.17 12.15
C THR A 326 10.31 38.52 13.62
N ASP A 327 11.05 37.92 14.54
CA ASP A 327 10.81 38.06 15.99
C ASP A 327 9.34 37.76 16.36
N ASN A 328 8.87 36.59 15.92
CA ASN A 328 7.48 36.15 16.01
C ASN A 328 6.48 37.15 15.40
N TYR A 329 6.80 37.72 14.24
CA TYR A 329 6.00 38.73 13.56
C TYR A 329 5.74 39.96 14.45
N ASN A 330 6.77 40.42 15.16
CA ASN A 330 6.70 41.59 16.04
C ASN A 330 6.21 42.84 15.29
N SER A 331 5.32 43.62 15.90
CA SER A 331 4.84 44.89 15.34
C SER A 331 5.96 45.90 15.11
N SER A 332 7.06 45.85 15.86
CA SER A 332 8.26 46.68 15.63
C SER A 332 9.00 46.36 14.34
N ARG A 333 8.79 45.15 13.78
CA ARG A 333 9.34 44.72 12.49
C ARG A 333 8.37 44.90 11.34
N PHE A 334 7.22 45.50 11.58
CA PHE A 334 6.26 45.82 10.54
C PHE A 334 6.87 46.82 9.55
N LEU A 335 6.89 46.45 8.27
CA LEU A 335 7.39 47.30 7.20
C LEU A 335 6.26 48.07 6.52
N GLY A 336 5.05 47.53 6.52
CA GLY A 336 3.90 48.16 5.89
C GLY A 336 2.75 47.20 5.68
N GLN A 337 1.58 47.79 5.43
CA GLN A 337 0.35 47.10 5.05
C GLN A 337 -0.17 47.82 3.79
N GLY A 338 -0.15 47.10 2.67
CA GLY A 338 -0.69 47.58 1.38
C GLY A 338 -1.84 46.71 0.89
N GLY A 339 -2.22 46.85 -0.38
CA GLY A 339 -3.23 46.00 -1.03
C GLY A 339 -2.91 44.49 -1.00
N TYR A 340 -1.66 44.16 -0.68
CA TYR A 340 -1.12 42.82 -0.60
C TYR A 340 -0.92 42.33 0.86
N GLY A 341 -1.60 42.89 1.86
CA GLY A 341 -1.53 42.40 3.25
C GLY A 341 -0.31 42.91 4.05
N ARG A 342 -0.06 42.31 5.22
CA ARG A 342 0.99 42.74 6.16
C ARG A 342 2.34 42.15 5.81
N VAL A 343 3.37 42.99 5.80
CA VAL A 343 4.75 42.61 5.51
C VAL A 343 5.63 42.91 6.72
N TYR A 344 6.40 41.92 7.15
CA TYR A 344 7.34 42.02 8.26
C TYR A 344 8.78 41.94 7.77
N LYS A 345 9.67 42.72 8.39
CA LYS A 345 11.11 42.64 8.23
C LYS A 345 11.62 41.38 8.92
N GLY A 346 12.10 40.43 8.14
CA GLY A 346 12.84 39.26 8.63
C GLY A 346 14.34 39.51 8.58
N LYS A 347 15.09 38.93 9.52
CA LYS A 347 16.55 38.74 9.41
C LYS A 347 16.85 37.25 9.51
N LEU A 348 17.32 36.66 8.41
CA LEU A 348 17.67 35.24 8.34
C LEU A 348 18.94 34.92 9.16
N PRO A 349 19.21 33.64 9.48
CA PRO A 349 20.40 33.24 10.24
C PRO A 349 21.74 33.66 9.59
N ASP A 350 21.78 33.72 8.26
CA ASP A 350 22.93 34.20 7.47
C ASP A 350 23.07 35.74 7.44
N GLY A 351 22.18 36.45 8.13
CA GLY A 351 22.18 37.90 8.24
C GLY A 351 21.36 38.61 7.17
N THR A 352 20.86 37.90 6.16
CA THR A 352 20.06 38.46 5.06
C THR A 352 18.77 39.07 5.58
N ILE A 353 18.46 40.29 5.12
CA ILE A 353 17.20 40.97 5.43
C ILE A 353 16.16 40.60 4.38
N VAL A 354 14.99 40.11 4.82
CA VAL A 354 13.92 39.63 3.95
C VAL A 354 12.58 40.25 4.32
N ALA A 355 11.61 40.17 3.42
CA ALA A 355 10.21 40.54 3.66
C ALA A 355 9.37 39.27 3.81
N VAL A 356 8.58 39.14 4.89
CA VAL A 356 7.79 37.94 5.21
C VAL A 356 6.29 38.25 5.28
N LYS A 357 5.47 37.39 4.64
CA LYS A 357 4.00 37.50 4.52
C LYS A 357 3.29 36.27 5.09
N LYS A 358 2.10 36.42 5.72
CA LYS A 358 1.51 35.40 6.64
C LYS A 358 0.01 35.07 6.44
N ASN A 359 -0.57 35.23 5.25
CA ASN A 359 -2.04 35.26 5.08
C ASN A 359 -2.66 34.00 4.43
N ILE A 360 -1.93 32.89 4.37
CA ILE A 360 -2.40 31.58 3.88
C ILE A 360 -2.20 30.56 5.00
N VAL A 361 -3.16 29.63 5.17
CA VAL A 361 -3.05 28.55 6.15
C VAL A 361 -1.96 27.57 5.73
N LYS A 362 -1.02 27.30 6.63
CA LYS A 362 0.10 26.40 6.40
C LYS A 362 -0.33 24.94 6.47
N LEU A 363 0.04 24.17 5.46
CA LEU A 363 0.02 22.70 5.48
C LEU A 363 1.30 22.19 6.15
N PHE A 364 1.18 21.32 7.15
CA PHE A 364 2.29 20.64 7.82
C PHE A 364 2.61 19.27 7.22
N GLY A 365 1.60 18.56 6.71
CA GLY A 365 1.81 17.24 6.16
C GLY A 365 0.53 16.60 5.65
N TYR A 366 0.64 15.35 5.25
CA TYR A 366 -0.46 14.56 4.70
C TYR A 366 -0.26 13.07 5.02
N CYS A 367 -1.34 12.29 5.01
CA CYS A 367 -1.31 10.83 5.07
C CYS A 367 -2.10 10.27 3.88
N LEU A 368 -1.48 9.39 3.10
CA LEU A 368 -2.08 8.77 1.91
C LEU A 368 -2.37 7.28 2.10
N GLU A 369 -2.13 6.75 3.30
CA GLU A 369 -2.31 5.32 3.62
C GLU A 369 -3.72 5.01 4.18
N THR A 370 -4.68 5.90 3.92
CA THR A 370 -6.06 5.86 4.41
C THR A 370 -7.06 5.82 3.25
N GLU A 371 -8.32 5.46 3.50
CA GLU A 371 -9.35 5.35 2.45
C GLU A 371 -9.63 6.67 1.72
N ALA A 372 -9.46 7.79 2.42
CA ALA A 372 -9.38 9.12 1.84
C ALA A 372 -8.11 9.81 2.38
N PRO A 373 -7.39 10.61 1.56
CA PRO A 373 -6.22 11.36 2.02
C PRO A 373 -6.52 12.26 3.21
N LEU A 374 -5.64 12.27 4.20
CA LEU A 374 -5.72 13.19 5.34
C LEU A 374 -4.69 14.31 5.17
N LEU A 375 -5.10 15.54 5.47
CA LEU A 375 -4.24 16.72 5.42
C LEU A 375 -4.11 17.32 6.81
N VAL A 376 -2.90 17.69 7.20
CA VAL A 376 -2.58 18.26 8.51
C VAL A 376 -2.23 19.73 8.33
N TYR A 377 -3.06 20.63 8.84
CA TYR A 377 -2.88 22.08 8.76
C TYR A 377 -2.48 22.67 10.11
N GLU A 378 -1.96 23.90 10.10
CA GLU A 378 -1.88 24.70 11.33
C GLU A 378 -3.27 24.94 11.93
N LEU A 379 -3.38 24.89 13.26
CA LEU A 379 -4.64 25.16 13.95
C LEU A 379 -4.88 26.68 14.02
N ILE A 380 -6.04 27.12 13.55
CA ILE A 380 -6.46 28.52 13.59
C ILE A 380 -7.59 28.70 14.64
N PRO A 381 -7.34 29.41 15.76
CA PRO A 381 -8.14 29.28 16.98
C PRO A 381 -9.54 29.92 16.93
N ASN A 382 -9.78 30.96 16.12
CA ASN A 382 -11.06 31.67 16.14
C ASN A 382 -12.04 31.22 15.05
N GLY A 383 -11.83 30.07 14.40
CA GLY A 383 -12.78 29.52 13.42
C GLY A 383 -12.94 30.37 12.16
N THR A 384 -14.05 30.19 11.44
CA THR A 384 -14.29 30.79 10.12
C THR A 384 -14.93 32.17 10.20
N LEU A 385 -14.64 33.06 9.25
CA LEU A 385 -15.31 34.35 9.13
C LEU A 385 -16.83 34.20 8.98
N SER A 386 -17.30 33.15 8.28
CA SER A 386 -18.73 32.85 8.15
C SER A 386 -19.44 32.75 9.51
N HIS A 387 -18.78 32.10 10.48
CA HIS A 387 -19.31 31.99 11.83
C HIS A 387 -19.45 33.37 12.50
N HIS A 388 -18.48 34.27 12.30
CA HIS A 388 -18.47 35.60 12.91
C HIS A 388 -19.45 36.59 12.28
N ILE A 389 -19.81 36.41 11.00
CA ILE A 389 -20.74 37.30 10.29
C ILE A 389 -22.21 36.84 10.37
N HIS A 390 -22.47 35.54 10.53
CA HIS A 390 -23.82 34.96 10.61
C HIS A 390 -24.23 34.56 12.05
N ARG A 391 -23.71 35.29 13.05
CA ARG A 391 -23.90 35.00 14.48
C ARG A 391 -25.36 35.14 14.95
N ARG A 392 -25.66 34.54 16.11
CA ARG A 392 -26.86 34.79 16.93
C ARG A 392 -26.58 35.92 17.95
N ASP A 393 -27.62 36.62 18.39
CA ASP A 393 -27.62 37.99 18.96
C ASP A 393 -26.73 38.29 20.21
N ASN A 394 -26.06 37.31 20.82
CA ASN A 394 -25.41 37.48 22.14
C ASN A 394 -23.86 37.48 22.15
N GLU A 395 -23.18 37.42 21.00
CA GLU A 395 -21.71 37.52 20.95
C GLU A 395 -21.22 38.89 20.43
N PRO A 396 -20.11 39.45 20.96
CA PRO A 396 -19.56 40.71 20.49
C PRO A 396 -19.21 40.62 18.99
N SER A 397 -19.88 41.45 18.18
CA SER A 397 -19.60 41.49 16.74
C SER A 397 -18.19 42.01 16.45
N LEU A 398 -17.62 41.59 15.31
CA LEU A 398 -16.35 42.15 14.85
C LEU A 398 -16.51 43.67 14.64
N SER A 399 -15.61 44.44 15.25
CA SER A 399 -15.56 45.90 15.03
C SER A 399 -15.30 46.22 13.56
N TRP A 400 -15.68 47.42 13.14
CA TRP A 400 -15.45 47.87 11.78
C TRP A 400 -13.97 47.81 11.38
N GLU A 401 -13.07 48.19 12.30
CA GLU A 401 -11.62 48.14 12.10
C GLU A 401 -11.13 46.72 11.87
N SER A 402 -11.68 45.75 12.60
CA SER A 402 -11.37 44.33 12.40
C SER A 402 -11.90 43.83 11.05
N ARG A 403 -13.12 44.21 10.66
CA ARG A 403 -13.69 43.84 9.35
C ARG A 403 -12.87 44.39 8.18
N PHE A 404 -12.50 45.66 8.26
CA PHE A 404 -11.67 46.31 7.24
C PHE A 404 -10.30 45.63 7.12
N ARG A 405 -9.66 45.34 8.26
CA ARG A 405 -8.39 44.61 8.31
C ARG A 405 -8.50 43.23 7.66
N ILE A 406 -9.54 42.46 8.01
CA ILE A 406 -9.80 41.14 7.43
C ILE A 406 -9.94 41.23 5.91
N ALA A 407 -10.71 42.20 5.40
CA ALA A 407 -10.87 42.40 3.96
C ALA A 407 -9.54 42.69 3.26
N CYS A 408 -8.70 43.57 3.82
CA CYS A 408 -7.36 43.84 3.29
C CYS A 408 -6.46 42.61 3.33
N GLU A 409 -6.51 41.82 4.41
CA GLU A 409 -5.69 40.63 4.56
C GLU A 409 -6.08 39.51 3.58
N VAL A 410 -7.38 39.33 3.33
CA VAL A 410 -7.90 38.39 2.32
C VAL A 410 -7.55 38.84 0.91
N ALA A 411 -7.83 40.10 0.56
CA ALA A 411 -7.47 40.66 -0.74
C ALA A 411 -5.96 40.51 -1.01
N GLY A 412 -5.15 40.74 0.03
CA GLY A 412 -3.71 40.59 -0.09
C GLY A 412 -3.22 39.16 -0.24
N ALA A 413 -3.92 38.19 0.34
CA ALA A 413 -3.64 36.77 0.12
C ALA A 413 -4.00 36.36 -1.31
N VAL A 414 -5.17 36.77 -1.81
CA VAL A 414 -5.60 36.50 -3.19
C VAL A 414 -4.62 37.10 -4.20
N ALA A 415 -4.24 38.35 -3.99
CA ALA A 415 -3.31 39.04 -4.89
C ALA A 415 -1.89 38.43 -4.86
N TYR A 416 -1.46 37.85 -3.72
CA TYR A 416 -0.23 37.06 -3.68
C TYR A 416 -0.30 35.84 -4.57
N MET A 417 -1.38 35.05 -4.42
CA MET A 417 -1.58 33.83 -5.19
C MET A 417 -1.65 34.11 -6.71
N HIS A 418 -2.20 35.25 -7.11
CA HIS A 418 -2.34 35.58 -8.53
C HIS A 418 -1.05 36.13 -9.17
N PHE A 419 -0.27 36.92 -8.43
CA PHE A 419 0.76 37.78 -9.05
C PHE A 419 2.16 37.63 -8.47
N ALA A 420 2.29 37.11 -7.25
CA ALA A 420 3.55 37.10 -6.52
C ALA A 420 4.03 35.70 -6.14
N SER A 421 3.27 34.65 -6.46
CA SER A 421 3.75 33.27 -6.43
C SER A 421 4.53 32.94 -7.70
N SER A 422 5.50 32.04 -7.60
CA SER A 422 6.35 31.60 -8.73
C SER A 422 5.55 30.97 -9.87
N ILE A 423 4.43 30.32 -9.53
CA ILE A 423 3.40 29.88 -10.46
C ILE A 423 2.08 30.52 -9.99
N PRO A 424 1.34 31.26 -10.83
CA PRO A 424 0.04 31.82 -10.44
C PRO A 424 -0.94 30.73 -10.00
N ILE A 425 -1.60 30.94 -8.87
CA ILE A 425 -2.56 30.03 -8.26
C ILE A 425 -3.93 30.71 -8.20
N LEU A 426 -4.91 30.14 -8.89
CA LEU A 426 -6.31 30.55 -8.79
C LEU A 426 -6.98 29.70 -7.71
N HIS A 427 -7.48 30.32 -6.63
CA HIS A 427 -8.07 29.58 -5.52
C HIS A 427 -9.41 28.91 -5.88
N GLY A 428 -10.29 29.66 -6.54
CA GLY A 428 -11.57 29.18 -7.08
C GLY A 428 -12.73 29.02 -6.10
N ASP A 429 -12.55 29.32 -4.83
CA ASP A 429 -13.61 29.19 -3.82
C ASP A 429 -13.41 30.17 -2.65
N ILE A 430 -13.16 31.44 -2.96
CA ILE A 430 -13.03 32.49 -1.94
C ILE A 430 -14.41 32.82 -1.39
N LYS A 431 -14.66 32.42 -0.15
CA LYS A 431 -15.92 32.64 0.58
C LYS A 431 -15.66 32.77 2.09
N PRO A 432 -16.55 33.37 2.89
CA PRO A 432 -16.34 33.54 4.33
C PRO A 432 -16.09 32.23 5.10
N ALA A 433 -16.58 31.09 4.62
CA ALA A 433 -16.33 29.79 5.24
C ALA A 433 -14.87 29.30 5.06
N ASN A 434 -14.17 29.80 4.03
CA ASN A 434 -12.78 29.45 3.71
C ASN A 434 -11.78 30.52 4.21
N ILE A 435 -12.23 31.47 5.02
CA ILE A 435 -11.39 32.46 5.70
C ILE A 435 -11.36 32.11 7.18
N LEU A 436 -10.19 31.70 7.69
CA LEU A 436 -9.99 31.39 9.10
C LEU A 436 -9.40 32.59 9.85
N LEU A 437 -9.79 32.76 11.11
CA LEU A 437 -9.35 33.89 11.95
C LEU A 437 -8.37 33.42 13.03
N GLY A 438 -7.13 33.89 12.94
CA GLY A 438 -6.08 33.67 13.93
C GLY A 438 -6.22 34.56 15.16
N SER A 439 -5.22 34.53 16.04
CA SER A 439 -5.13 35.42 17.20
C SER A 439 -5.23 36.88 16.76
N ASN A 440 -5.98 37.71 17.51
CA ASN A 440 -6.32 39.10 17.15
C ASN A 440 -7.10 39.24 15.82
N TYR A 441 -7.85 38.20 15.42
CA TYR A 441 -8.66 38.14 14.20
C TYR A 441 -7.88 38.37 12.91
N SER A 442 -6.60 37.97 12.86
CA SER A 442 -5.83 37.99 11.61
C SER A 442 -6.37 36.96 10.62
N ALA A 443 -6.73 37.37 9.42
CA ALA A 443 -7.34 36.51 8.42
C ALA A 443 -6.31 35.65 7.67
N LYS A 444 -6.66 34.39 7.45
CA LYS A 444 -5.92 33.45 6.59
C LYS A 444 -6.86 32.74 5.63
N VAL A 445 -6.46 32.66 4.37
CA VAL A 445 -7.18 31.91 3.34
C VAL A 445 -6.86 30.42 3.47
N SER A 446 -7.88 29.57 3.43
CA SER A 446 -7.82 28.11 3.55
C SER A 446 -8.62 27.41 2.44
N ASP A 447 -8.52 26.08 2.39
CA ASP A 447 -9.27 25.20 1.47
C ASP A 447 -8.94 25.40 -0.01
N PHE A 448 -7.80 24.83 -0.41
CA PHE A 448 -7.30 24.86 -1.77
C PHE A 448 -7.84 23.71 -2.64
N GLY A 449 -8.91 23.02 -2.24
CA GLY A 449 -9.42 21.83 -2.95
C GLY A 449 -9.88 22.11 -4.39
N THR A 450 -10.32 23.33 -4.67
CA THR A 450 -10.70 23.78 -6.02
C THR A 450 -9.59 24.55 -6.73
N SER A 451 -8.43 24.72 -6.10
CA SER A 451 -7.37 25.58 -6.63
C SER A 451 -6.71 25.00 -7.87
N ARG A 452 -6.21 25.88 -8.73
CA ARG A 452 -5.56 25.54 -10.00
C ARG A 452 -4.31 26.40 -10.19
N SER A 453 -3.21 25.76 -10.59
CA SER A 453 -2.01 26.46 -11.05
C SER A 453 -2.17 26.84 -12.52
N VAL A 454 -1.88 28.08 -12.88
CA VAL A 454 -1.88 28.55 -14.26
C VAL A 454 -0.44 28.44 -14.80
N PRO A 455 -0.20 27.67 -15.88
CA PRO A 455 1.09 27.65 -16.55
C PRO A 455 1.54 29.05 -16.98
N LEU A 456 2.84 29.34 -16.90
CA LEU A 456 3.41 30.67 -17.19
C LEU A 456 3.11 31.20 -18.61
N ASP A 457 2.80 30.30 -19.55
CA ASP A 457 2.46 30.60 -20.94
C ASP A 457 0.96 30.91 -21.16
N LYS A 458 0.14 30.86 -20.10
CA LYS A 458 -1.31 31.05 -20.19
C LYS A 458 -1.83 32.05 -19.16
N THR A 459 -2.85 32.81 -19.57
CA THR A 459 -3.58 33.75 -18.68
C THR A 459 -4.89 33.15 -18.16
N HIS A 460 -5.33 32.03 -18.74
CA HIS A 460 -6.63 31.43 -18.50
C HIS A 460 -6.58 29.90 -18.54
N LEU A 461 -7.50 29.26 -17.82
CA LEU A 461 -7.66 27.81 -17.77
C LEU A 461 -9.08 27.41 -18.15
N THR A 462 -9.22 26.52 -19.15
CA THR A 462 -10.49 25.83 -19.40
C THR A 462 -10.57 24.64 -18.45
N THR A 463 -11.57 24.61 -17.57
CA THR A 463 -11.70 23.56 -16.55
C THR A 463 -13.16 23.21 -16.26
N ILE A 464 -13.39 22.09 -15.56
CA ILE A 464 -14.72 21.75 -15.04
C ILE A 464 -15.06 22.80 -13.98
N VAL A 465 -16.21 23.45 -14.13
CA VAL A 465 -16.67 24.50 -13.21
C VAL A 465 -16.75 23.91 -11.79
N GLY A 466 -16.05 24.56 -10.87
CA GLY A 466 -16.00 24.23 -9.45
C GLY A 466 -16.01 25.49 -8.60
N GLY A 467 -16.54 25.39 -7.38
CA GLY A 467 -16.72 26.51 -6.45
C GLY A 467 -18.08 26.46 -5.77
N THR A 468 -18.36 27.44 -4.90
CA THR A 468 -19.63 27.53 -4.16
C THR A 468 -20.65 28.39 -4.90
N PHE A 469 -21.84 27.82 -5.13
CA PHE A 469 -22.97 28.56 -5.72
C PHE A 469 -23.24 29.88 -4.98
N GLY A 470 -23.42 30.97 -5.73
CA GLY A 470 -23.52 32.34 -5.20
C GLY A 470 -22.20 33.11 -5.10
N TYR A 471 -21.06 32.42 -5.14
CA TYR A 471 -19.71 33.03 -5.22
C TYR A 471 -18.99 32.72 -6.53
N ILE A 472 -19.53 31.81 -7.35
CA ILE A 472 -19.01 31.50 -8.68
C ILE A 472 -19.25 32.69 -9.62
N ASP A 473 -18.19 33.08 -10.32
CA ASP A 473 -18.25 34.10 -11.37
C ASP A 473 -19.22 33.64 -12.51
N PRO A 474 -20.23 34.46 -12.88
CA PRO A 474 -21.21 34.07 -13.89
C PRO A 474 -20.61 33.79 -15.28
N GLU A 475 -19.56 34.49 -15.67
CA GLU A 475 -18.85 34.28 -16.93
C GLU A 475 -18.09 32.95 -16.87
N TYR A 476 -17.35 32.69 -15.79
CA TYR A 476 -16.71 31.37 -15.58
C TYR A 476 -17.72 30.23 -15.63
N PHE A 477 -18.92 30.38 -15.05
CA PHE A 477 -19.97 29.38 -15.11
C PHE A 477 -20.45 29.10 -16.55
N GLN A 478 -20.52 30.13 -17.38
CA GLN A 478 -21.01 30.03 -18.75
C GLN A 478 -19.97 29.51 -19.74
N ILE A 479 -18.77 30.10 -19.72
CA ILE A 479 -17.73 29.82 -20.73
C ILE A 479 -16.68 28.81 -20.25
N LYS A 480 -16.72 28.40 -18.96
CA LYS A 480 -15.80 27.43 -18.34
C LYS A 480 -14.33 27.87 -18.35
N VAL A 481 -14.11 29.17 -18.42
CA VAL A 481 -12.78 29.80 -18.42
C VAL A 481 -12.54 30.50 -17.10
N MET A 482 -11.44 30.15 -16.43
CA MET A 482 -11.02 30.75 -15.18
C MET A 482 -9.78 31.63 -15.41
N CYS A 483 -9.84 32.89 -14.99
CA CYS A 483 -8.80 33.90 -15.25
C CYS A 483 -8.28 34.54 -13.94
N THR A 484 -7.09 35.13 -13.99
CA THR A 484 -6.63 36.09 -12.97
C THR A 484 -7.37 37.42 -13.14
N VAL A 485 -7.54 38.19 -12.06
CA VAL A 485 -8.39 39.40 -11.99
C VAL A 485 -7.90 40.58 -12.87
N LEU A 486 -6.86 40.41 -13.69
CA LEU A 486 -6.40 41.42 -14.64
C LEU A 486 -5.99 40.76 -15.95
N GLY A 487 -6.95 40.72 -16.89
CA GLY A 487 -6.79 40.43 -18.31
C GLY A 487 -7.88 41.15 -19.07
#